data_AF-A0A2D7L879-F1
#
_entry.id   AF-A0A2D7L879-F1
#
_cell.length_a   1.000
_cell.length_b   1.000
_cell.length_c   1.000
_cell.angle_alpha   90.00
_cell.angle_beta   90.00
_cell.angle_gamma   90.00
#
_symmetry.space_group_name_H-M   'P 1'
#
loop_
_entity.id
_entity.type
_entity.pdbx_description
1 polymer ?
#
loop_
_entity_poly.entity_id
_entity_poly.type
_entity_poly.pdbx_seq_one_letter_code
_entity_poly.pdbx_strand_id
1 'polypeptide(L)'
;KPIGYYFLSREIILDSGSQVTIFNSVHLLPNLALYLLSLMAVFIMSLEWINSFFKTLASKTYEYEFILSSFILSGFYANFLPWAFVSRSTFLYHYQPSSGFAFMALALLLYKVSLKPEKQYKTLYYLALILVITAFIYWLPLQLGLDIDREAFYRRMWSKSWI
;
A
#
# COMPACT_ATOMS: atom_id res chain seq x y z
N LYS A 1 -5.48 -7.10 16.27
CA LYS A 1 -6.82 -6.45 16.17
C LYS A 1 -7.37 -6.81 14.79
N PRO A 2 -8.64 -7.27 14.69
CA PRO A 2 -9.22 -7.69 13.43
C PRO A 2 -9.27 -6.51 12.44
N ILE A 3 -9.02 -6.80 11.16
CA ILE A 3 -8.99 -5.81 10.05
C ILE A 3 -10.40 -5.64 9.44
N GLY A 4 -11.31 -6.56 9.75
CA GLY A 4 -12.72 -6.51 9.37
C GLY A 4 -13.52 -5.53 10.25
N TYR A 5 -14.29 -4.67 9.59
CA TYR A 5 -15.30 -3.80 10.23
C TYR A 5 -16.68 -4.46 10.27
N TYR A 6 -16.94 -5.37 9.32
CA TYR A 6 -18.21 -6.05 9.17
C TYR A 6 -17.97 -7.48 8.71
N PHE A 7 -18.75 -8.42 9.25
CA PHE A 7 -18.75 -9.82 8.81
C PHE A 7 -20.14 -10.43 9.04
N LEU A 8 -20.71 -11.02 7.99
CA LEU A 8 -21.97 -11.74 8.01
C LEU A 8 -21.82 -13.04 7.23
N SER A 9 -22.24 -14.16 7.85
CA SER A 9 -22.26 -15.48 7.25
C SER A 9 -23.71 -15.90 7.00
N ARG A 10 -24.01 -16.36 5.78
CA ARG A 10 -25.32 -16.89 5.40
C ARG A 10 -25.13 -18.23 4.70
N GLU A 11 -26.03 -19.17 4.98
CA GLU A 11 -26.14 -20.41 4.22
C GLU A 11 -27.21 -20.23 3.16
N ILE A 12 -26.86 -20.52 1.91
CA ILE A 12 -27.79 -20.51 0.78
C ILE A 12 -27.88 -21.90 0.18
N ILE A 13 -29.08 -22.28 -0.22
CA ILE A 13 -29.34 -23.53 -0.95
C ILE A 13 -29.38 -23.15 -2.42
N LEU A 14 -28.46 -23.70 -3.22
CA LEU A 14 -28.45 -23.53 -4.67
C LEU A 14 -29.60 -24.32 -5.29
N ASP A 15 -29.99 -23.97 -6.52
CA ASP A 15 -31.00 -24.70 -7.30
C ASP A 15 -30.65 -26.18 -7.51
N SER A 16 -29.36 -26.54 -7.38
CA SER A 16 -28.86 -27.92 -7.40
C SER A 16 -29.09 -28.70 -6.09
N GLY A 17 -29.72 -28.08 -5.08
CA GLY A 17 -29.87 -28.63 -3.72
C GLY A 17 -28.61 -28.57 -2.86
N SER A 18 -27.49 -28.08 -3.40
CA SER A 18 -26.23 -27.96 -2.66
C SER A 18 -26.24 -26.74 -1.74
N GLN A 19 -25.83 -26.92 -0.48
CA GLN A 19 -25.65 -25.82 0.47
C GLN A 19 -24.29 -25.15 0.28
N VAL A 20 -24.27 -23.83 0.18
CA VAL A 20 -23.05 -23.03 0.11
C VAL A 20 -23.09 -21.95 1.18
N THR A 21 -21.98 -21.79 1.90
CA THR A 21 -21.80 -20.68 2.83
C THR A 21 -21.25 -19.46 2.10
N ILE A 22 -21.99 -18.35 2.17
CA ILE A 22 -21.61 -17.06 1.63
C ILE A 22 -21.23 -16.13 2.78
N PHE A 23 -20.11 -15.43 2.60
CA PHE A 23 -19.66 -14.39 3.50
C PHE A 23 -19.82 -13.03 2.83
N ASN A 24 -20.31 -12.08 3.63
CA ASN A 24 -20.30 -10.66 3.33
C ASN A 24 -19.43 -9.98 4.38
N SER A 25 -18.34 -9.35 3.97
CA SER A 25 -17.40 -8.75 4.91
C SER A 25 -16.76 -7.49 4.37
N VAL A 26 -16.61 -6.48 5.22
CA VAL A 26 -15.94 -5.21 4.88
C VAL A 26 -14.65 -5.12 5.66
N HIS A 27 -13.51 -5.10 4.96
CA HIS A 27 -12.18 -5.02 5.56
C HIS A 27 -11.45 -3.77 5.11
N LEU A 28 -10.71 -3.11 6.01
CA LEU A 28 -9.70 -2.12 5.62
C LEU A 28 -8.42 -2.82 5.17
N LEU A 29 -8.52 -3.68 4.15
CA LEU A 29 -7.35 -4.32 3.58
C LEU A 29 -6.69 -3.33 2.61
N PRO A 30 -5.44 -2.91 2.89
CA PRO A 30 -4.71 -2.09 1.94
C PRO A 30 -4.41 -2.91 0.69
N ASN A 31 -4.24 -2.24 -0.44
CA ASN A 31 -3.61 -2.87 -1.59
C ASN A 31 -2.17 -3.23 -1.21
N LEU A 32 -1.93 -4.51 -0.91
CA LEU A 32 -0.67 -4.97 -0.33
C LEU A 32 0.52 -4.66 -1.23
N ALA A 33 0.38 -4.86 -2.55
CA ALA A 33 1.44 -4.54 -3.51
C ALA A 33 1.76 -3.03 -3.48
N LEU A 34 0.74 -2.18 -3.53
CA LEU A 34 0.93 -0.72 -3.48
C LEU A 34 1.61 -0.27 -2.19
N TYR A 35 1.20 -0.82 -1.05
CA TYR A 35 1.77 -0.46 0.26
C TYR A 35 3.22 -0.92 0.40
N LEU A 36 3.55 -2.15 -0.02
CA LEU A 36 4.92 -2.66 0.06
C LEU A 36 5.85 -1.91 -0.89
N LEU A 37 5.43 -1.72 -2.15
CA LEU A 37 6.23 -0.99 -3.14
C LEU A 37 6.45 0.47 -2.72
N SER A 38 5.43 1.12 -2.16
CA SER A 38 5.56 2.50 -1.68
C SER A 38 6.41 2.63 -0.43
N LEU A 39 6.37 1.66 0.49
CA LEU A 39 7.29 1.62 1.63
C LEU A 39 8.74 1.43 1.16
N MET A 40 8.99 0.54 0.20
CA MET A 40 10.31 0.39 -0.42
C MET A 40 10.76 1.69 -1.09
N ALA A 41 9.85 2.40 -1.75
CA ALA A 41 10.15 3.68 -2.39
C ALA A 41 10.55 4.75 -1.36
N VAL A 42 9.83 4.86 -0.24
CA VAL A 42 10.19 5.76 0.86
C VAL A 42 11.57 5.42 1.41
N PHE A 43 11.89 4.13 1.58
CA PHE A 43 13.20 3.70 2.05
C PHE A 43 14.32 4.09 1.08
N ILE A 44 14.19 3.77 -0.21
CA ILE A 44 15.16 4.15 -1.25
C ILE A 44 15.34 5.67 -1.30
N MET A 45 14.23 6.42 -1.34
CA MET A 45 14.25 7.87 -1.36
C MET A 45 14.89 8.47 -0.11
N SER A 46 14.71 7.85 1.06
CA SER A 46 15.38 8.28 2.30
C SER A 46 16.89 8.12 2.20
N LEU A 47 17.39 7.02 1.64
CA LEU A 47 18.83 6.82 1.41
C LEU A 47 19.41 7.83 0.42
N GLU A 48 18.71 8.07 -0.70
CA GLU A 48 19.10 9.10 -1.68
C GLU A 48 19.09 10.51 -1.09
N TRP A 49 18.10 10.81 -0.25
CA TRP A 49 17.97 12.09 0.42
C TRP A 49 19.10 12.34 1.41
N ILE A 50 19.55 11.33 2.18
CA ILE A 50 20.69 11.46 3.10
C ILE A 50 21.95 11.88 2.34
N ASN A 51 22.24 11.22 1.21
CA ASN A 51 23.39 11.57 0.38
C ASN A 51 23.28 13.01 -0.17
N SER A 52 22.09 13.38 -0.63
CA SER A 52 21.81 14.73 -1.15
C SER A 52 21.91 15.79 -0.06
N PHE A 53 21.47 15.49 1.16
CA PHE A 53 21.56 16.36 2.33
C PHE A 53 23.01 16.70 2.64
N PHE A 54 23.88 15.70 2.78
CA PHE A 54 25.30 15.94 3.04
C PHE A 54 25.99 16.72 1.92
N LYS A 55 25.63 16.44 0.65
CA LYS A 55 26.11 17.21 -0.50
C LYS A 55 25.69 18.68 -0.39
N THR A 56 24.42 18.96 -0.10
CA THR A 56 23.90 20.33 0.07
C THR A 56 24.54 21.06 1.25
N LEU A 57 24.84 20.37 2.36
CA LEU A 57 25.58 20.94 3.48
C LEU A 57 27.00 21.37 3.07
N ALA A 58 27.68 20.55 2.28
CA ALA A 58 29.04 20.84 1.81
C ALA A 58 29.09 21.93 0.73
N SER A 59 28.20 21.88 -0.26
CA SER A 59 28.21 22.79 -1.41
C SER A 59 27.47 24.10 -1.18
N LYS A 60 26.61 24.18 -0.15
CA LYS A 60 25.66 25.28 0.10
C LYS A 60 24.73 25.58 -1.10
N THR A 61 24.53 24.60 -1.98
CA THR A 61 23.62 24.66 -3.12
C THR A 61 22.57 23.56 -2.99
N TYR A 62 21.34 23.85 -3.42
CA TYR A 62 20.24 22.90 -3.40
C TYR A 62 19.75 22.59 -4.82
N GLU A 63 19.49 21.32 -5.08
CA GLU A 63 18.91 20.84 -6.34
C GLU A 63 17.38 20.71 -6.19
N TYR A 64 16.64 20.83 -7.28
CA TYR A 64 15.18 20.67 -7.27
C TYR A 64 14.74 19.31 -6.69
N GLU A 65 15.48 18.25 -7.04
CA GLU A 65 15.25 16.89 -6.53
C GLU A 65 15.36 16.80 -5.00
N PHE A 66 16.29 17.56 -4.40
CA PHE A 66 16.45 17.62 -2.95
C PHE A 66 15.24 18.28 -2.28
N ILE A 67 14.70 19.36 -2.86
CA ILE A 67 13.50 20.02 -2.33
C ILE A 67 12.29 19.09 -2.43
N LEU A 68 12.09 18.46 -3.60
CA LEU A 68 10.96 17.58 -3.84
C LEU A 68 10.97 16.36 -2.92
N SER A 69 12.11 15.68 -2.79
CA SER A 69 12.26 14.55 -1.87
C SER A 69 12.12 14.98 -0.41
N SER A 70 12.63 16.16 -0.03
CA SER A 70 12.42 16.71 1.32
C SER A 70 10.95 16.92 1.63
N PHE A 71 10.17 17.47 0.71
CA PHE A 71 8.72 17.67 0.88
C PHE A 71 8.00 16.33 1.07
N ILE A 72 8.26 15.35 0.20
CA ILE A 72 7.61 14.03 0.24
C ILE A 72 7.97 13.30 1.54
N LEU A 73 9.25 13.22 1.89
CA LEU A 73 9.70 12.52 3.09
C LEU A 73 9.25 13.21 4.37
N SER A 74 9.30 14.55 4.42
CA SER A 74 8.79 15.30 5.57
C SER A 74 7.30 15.05 5.75
N GLY A 75 6.52 15.06 4.66
CA GLY A 75 5.10 14.71 4.70
C GLY A 75 4.86 13.29 5.19
N PHE A 76 5.62 12.31 4.70
CA PHE A 76 5.53 10.92 5.15
C PHE A 76 5.82 10.79 6.65
N TYR A 77 6.98 11.27 7.11
CA TYR A 77 7.44 11.09 8.49
C TYR A 77 6.66 11.95 9.48
N ALA A 78 6.28 13.18 9.12
CA ALA A 78 5.44 14.03 9.98
C ALA A 78 4.06 13.40 10.22
N ASN A 79 3.52 12.68 9.23
CA ASN A 79 2.25 11.96 9.36
C ASN A 79 2.41 10.54 9.93
N PHE A 80 3.61 9.98 9.99
CA PHE A 80 3.85 8.62 10.50
C PHE A 80 4.30 8.61 11.96
N LEU A 81 5.34 9.38 12.28
CA LEU A 81 6.05 9.31 13.56
C LEU A 81 5.15 9.59 14.78
N PRO A 82 4.22 10.57 14.76
CA PRO A 82 3.34 10.78 15.92
C PRO A 82 2.53 9.54 16.30
N TRP A 83 2.10 8.76 15.30
CA TRP A 83 1.32 7.54 15.52
C TRP A 83 2.18 6.32 15.79
N ALA A 84 3.45 6.33 15.38
CA ALA A 84 4.41 5.26 15.68
C ALA A 84 4.80 5.23 17.17
N PHE A 85 4.79 6.39 17.85
CA PHE A 85 5.26 6.53 19.24
C PHE A 85 4.16 6.73 20.29
N VAL A 86 2.90 6.83 19.87
CA VAL A 86 1.81 7.04 20.83
C VAL A 86 1.47 5.75 21.58
N SER A 87 1.28 5.82 22.89
CA SER A 87 0.93 4.67 23.75
C SER A 87 -0.54 4.26 23.65
N ARG A 88 -1.37 5.03 22.95
CA ARG A 88 -2.79 4.72 22.75
C ARG A 88 -2.99 3.64 21.70
N SER A 89 -4.18 3.04 21.70
CA SER A 89 -4.62 2.16 20.64
C SER A 89 -4.59 2.84 19.27
N THR A 90 -3.74 2.36 18.37
CA THR A 90 -3.71 2.76 16.96
C THR A 90 -4.39 1.71 16.08
N PHE A 91 -4.79 2.16 14.90
CA PHE A 91 -5.48 1.41 13.85
C PHE A 91 -4.94 1.87 12.49
N LEU A 92 -5.12 1.05 11.46
CA LEU A 92 -4.52 1.28 10.14
C LEU A 92 -4.92 2.61 9.50
N TYR A 93 -6.09 3.17 9.78
CA TYR A 93 -6.49 4.47 9.23
C TYR A 93 -5.57 5.63 9.65
N HIS A 94 -4.88 5.54 10.79
CA HIS A 94 -3.90 6.55 11.20
C HIS A 94 -2.68 6.61 10.26
N TYR A 95 -2.41 5.53 9.54
CA TYR A 95 -1.36 5.48 8.52
C TYR A 95 -1.80 6.09 7.19
N GLN A 96 -3.11 6.29 6.93
CA GLN A 96 -3.60 6.76 5.63
C GLN A 96 -2.97 8.09 5.17
N PRO A 97 -2.84 9.13 6.03
CA PRO A 97 -2.20 10.37 5.60
C PRO A 97 -0.74 10.17 5.19
N SER A 98 0.01 9.35 5.93
CA SER A 98 1.39 8.99 5.60
C SER A 98 1.48 8.19 4.29
N SER A 99 0.53 7.27 4.07
CA SER A 99 0.48 6.45 2.84
C SER A 99 0.34 7.28 1.56
N GLY A 100 -0.35 8.43 1.61
CA GLY A 100 -0.44 9.35 0.47
C GLY A 100 0.92 9.86 0.01
N PHE A 101 1.78 10.24 0.95
CA PHE A 101 3.17 10.63 0.66
C PHE A 101 4.03 9.44 0.22
N ALA A 102 3.80 8.25 0.78
CA ALA A 102 4.47 7.04 0.29
C ALA A 102 4.13 6.74 -1.18
N PHE A 103 2.87 6.94 -1.59
CA PHE A 103 2.46 6.76 -2.98
C PHE A 103 3.09 7.80 -3.90
N MET A 104 3.26 9.05 -3.44
CA MET A 104 4.02 10.07 -4.17
C MET A 104 5.49 9.65 -4.33
N ALA A 105 6.11 9.08 -3.29
CA ALA A 105 7.48 8.55 -3.38
C ALA A 105 7.59 7.45 -4.43
N LEU A 106 6.65 6.50 -4.43
CA LEU A 106 6.57 5.44 -5.45
C LEU A 106 6.39 6.01 -6.85
N ALA A 107 5.45 6.94 -7.02
CA ALA A 107 5.19 7.57 -8.31
C ALA A 107 6.43 8.28 -8.86
N LEU A 108 7.16 9.01 -8.01
CA LEU A 108 8.40 9.69 -8.41
C LEU A 108 9.49 8.70 -8.82
N LEU A 109 9.70 7.61 -8.07
CA LEU A 109 10.66 6.57 -8.46
C LEU A 109 10.26 5.87 -9.75
N LEU A 110 8.98 5.52 -9.92
CA LEU A 110 8.49 4.91 -11.16
C LEU A 110 8.62 5.85 -12.36
N TYR A 111 8.38 7.15 -12.16
CA TYR A 111 8.65 8.17 -13.19
C TYR A 111 10.13 8.18 -13.58
N LYS A 112 11.05 8.26 -12.62
CA LYS A 112 12.50 8.21 -12.88
C LYS A 112 12.92 6.92 -13.60
N VAL A 113 12.36 5.78 -13.20
CA VAL A 113 12.58 4.48 -13.86
C VAL A 113 12.06 4.50 -15.30
N SER A 114 10.90 5.10 -15.55
CA SER A 114 10.30 5.16 -16.91
C SER A 114 11.10 6.02 -17.90
N LEU A 115 11.86 7.00 -17.42
CA LEU A 115 12.72 7.85 -18.24
C LEU A 115 13.98 7.14 -18.74
N LYS A 116 14.34 6.01 -18.12
CA LYS A 116 15.53 5.25 -18.50
C LYS A 116 15.27 4.44 -19.78
N PRO A 117 16.17 4.50 -20.79
CA PRO A 117 15.93 3.88 -22.09
C PRO A 117 15.98 2.34 -22.05
N GLU A 118 16.69 1.75 -21.09
CA GLU A 118 16.95 0.32 -21.04
C GLU A 118 15.67 -0.47 -20.76
N LYS A 119 15.49 -1.56 -21.51
CA LYS A 119 14.30 -2.43 -21.45
C LYS A 119 13.97 -2.90 -20.04
N GLN A 120 15.00 -3.19 -19.23
CA GLN A 120 14.84 -3.64 -17.84
C GLN A 120 14.03 -2.67 -16.97
N TYR A 121 14.22 -1.36 -17.14
CA TYR A 121 13.52 -0.35 -16.36
C TYR A 121 12.06 -0.20 -16.81
N LYS A 122 11.80 -0.29 -18.12
CA LYS A 122 10.43 -0.36 -18.65
C LYS A 122 9.70 -1.59 -18.13
N THR A 123 10.35 -2.75 -18.13
CA THR A 123 9.80 -3.99 -17.56
C THR A 123 9.46 -3.81 -16.08
N LEU A 124 10.37 -3.25 -15.28
CA LEU A 124 10.12 -2.98 -13.86
C LEU A 124 8.91 -2.05 -13.65
N TYR A 125 8.83 -0.97 -14.44
CA TYR A 125 7.71 -0.04 -14.40
C TYR A 125 6.36 -0.73 -14.66
N TYR A 126 6.25 -1.49 -15.76
CA TYR A 126 5.00 -2.20 -16.09
C TYR A 126 4.66 -3.29 -15.07
N LEU A 127 5.65 -4.04 -14.57
CA LEU A 127 5.44 -5.07 -13.55
C LEU A 127 4.87 -4.45 -12.27
N ALA A 128 5.41 -3.32 -11.82
CA ALA A 128 4.89 -2.63 -10.64
C ALA A 128 3.41 -2.22 -10.82
N LEU A 129 3.05 -1.66 -11.98
CA LEU A 129 1.66 -1.27 -12.28
C LEU A 129 0.72 -2.47 -12.32
N ILE A 130 1.11 -3.53 -13.03
CA ILE A 130 0.32 -4.76 -13.13
C ILE A 130 0.09 -5.36 -11.75
N LEU A 131 1.13 -5.46 -10.91
CA LEU A 131 1.01 -5.97 -9.54
C LEU A 131 0.04 -5.15 -8.70
N VAL A 132 0.10 -3.81 -8.78
CA VAL A 132 -0.83 -2.93 -8.05
C VAL A 132 -2.26 -3.15 -8.52
N ILE A 133 -2.51 -3.22 -9.83
CA ILE A 133 -3.86 -3.40 -10.40
C ILE A 133 -4.41 -4.79 -10.04
N THR A 134 -3.61 -5.84 -10.23
CA THR A 134 -4.01 -7.21 -9.91
C THR A 134 -4.30 -7.37 -8.43
N ALA A 135 -3.47 -6.81 -7.54
CA ALA A 135 -3.73 -6.80 -6.11
C ALA A 135 -5.04 -6.08 -5.79
N PHE A 136 -5.28 -4.89 -6.36
CA PHE A 136 -6.54 -4.16 -6.15
C PHE A 136 -7.76 -5.02 -6.50
N ILE A 137 -7.79 -5.58 -7.72
CA ILE A 137 -8.91 -6.42 -8.19
C ILE A 137 -9.09 -7.65 -7.30
N TYR A 138 -7.99 -8.26 -6.86
CA TYR A 138 -8.02 -9.46 -6.03
C TYR A 138 -8.71 -9.22 -4.68
N TRP A 139 -8.41 -8.11 -3.98
CA TRP A 139 -9.04 -7.77 -2.69
C TRP A 139 -10.31 -6.91 -2.80
N LEU A 140 -10.67 -6.43 -4.00
CA LEU A 140 -11.83 -5.57 -4.24
C LEU A 140 -13.14 -6.08 -3.61
N PRO A 141 -13.49 -7.39 -3.67
CA PRO A 141 -14.72 -7.88 -3.06
C PRO A 141 -14.83 -7.59 -1.55
N LEU A 142 -13.71 -7.65 -0.82
CA LEU A 142 -13.66 -7.37 0.62
C LEU A 142 -13.73 -5.87 0.94
N GLN A 143 -13.31 -5.00 0.01
CA GLN A 143 -13.39 -3.55 0.19
C GLN A 143 -14.81 -3.04 -0.09
N LEU A 144 -15.51 -3.64 -1.06
CA LEU A 144 -16.87 -3.27 -1.45
C LEU A 144 -17.94 -4.00 -0.61
N GLY A 145 -17.57 -4.98 0.21
CA GLY A 145 -18.54 -5.81 0.93
C GLY A 145 -19.40 -6.64 -0.01
N LEU A 146 -18.80 -7.20 -1.07
CA LEU A 146 -19.50 -8.13 -1.97
C LEU A 146 -19.65 -9.50 -1.30
N ASP A 147 -20.72 -10.18 -1.66
CA ASP A 147 -20.94 -11.58 -1.30
C ASP A 147 -19.91 -12.47 -2.02
N ILE A 148 -19.16 -13.25 -1.23
CA ILE A 148 -18.18 -14.23 -1.73
C ILE A 148 -18.35 -15.55 -0.99
N ASP A 149 -18.05 -16.66 -1.64
CA ASP A 149 -18.07 -17.96 -0.98
C ASP A 149 -16.97 -18.09 0.08
N ARG A 150 -17.19 -19.00 1.04
CA ARG A 150 -16.26 -19.30 2.13
C ARG A 150 -14.82 -19.52 1.64
N GLU A 151 -14.64 -20.29 0.58
CA GLU A 151 -13.30 -20.62 0.06
C GLU A 151 -12.65 -19.37 -0.56
N ALA A 152 -13.40 -18.57 -1.31
CA ALA A 152 -12.94 -17.30 -1.86
C ALA A 152 -12.53 -16.30 -0.78
N PHE A 153 -13.21 -16.26 0.36
CA PHE A 153 -12.82 -15.44 1.51
C PHE A 153 -11.48 -15.91 2.08
N TYR A 154 -11.35 -17.19 2.45
CA TYR A 154 -10.13 -17.69 3.08
C TYR A 154 -8.92 -17.65 2.14
N ARG A 155 -9.09 -17.81 0.82
CA ARG A 155 -8.01 -17.60 -0.15
C ARG A 155 -7.40 -16.19 -0.07
N ARG A 156 -8.20 -15.17 0.27
CA ARG A 156 -7.75 -13.77 0.38
C ARG A 156 -7.13 -13.43 1.74
N MET A 157 -7.27 -14.32 2.72
CA MET A 157 -6.69 -14.20 4.06
C MET A 157 -5.30 -14.83 4.08
N TRP A 158 -4.33 -14.11 3.52
CA TRP A 158 -2.95 -14.60 3.41
C TRP A 158 -2.24 -14.77 4.76
N SER A 159 -2.72 -14.07 5.79
CA SER A 159 -2.24 -14.21 7.16
C SER A 159 -3.39 -14.51 8.11
N LYS A 160 -3.12 -15.34 9.13
CA LYS A 160 -4.07 -15.60 10.23
C LYS A 160 -4.49 -14.32 10.95
N SER A 161 -3.65 -13.29 10.96
CA SER A 161 -3.95 -12.00 11.59
C SER A 161 -4.96 -11.14 10.83
N TRP A 162 -5.35 -11.55 9.62
CA TRP A 162 -6.32 -10.82 8.78
C TRP A 162 -7.77 -11.30 8.96
N ILE A 163 -7.94 -12.43 9.65
CA ILE A 163 -9.22 -13.05 10.01
C ILE A 163 -9.74 -12.40 11.30
#